data_AF-A0A835GMX6-F1
#
_entry.id   AF-A0A835GMX6-F1
#
_cell.length_a   1.000
_cell.length_b   1.000
_cell.length_c   1.000
_cell.angle_alpha   90.00
_cell.angle_beta   90.00
_cell.angle_gamma   90.00
#
_symmetry.space_group_name_H-M   'P 1'
#
loop_
_entity.id
_entity.type
_entity.pdbx_description
1 polymer ?
#
loop_
_entity_poly.entity_id
_entity_poly.type
_entity_poly.pdbx_seq_one_letter_code
_entity_poly.pdbx_strand_id
1 'polypeptide(L)'
;MWTVCVPGWAAAVVAGALLLYGSIDVAYFARMMYTVAKARYFKKKVCIMDTTEVEAWCLVNDIDTLLYHMNNARYLRELDFARADFYERTGLYANIKAAGGAVVQAACTIRYRRFLKPFTKFTITSKAIFWDDKTVFMEHEFIGPGGFVHAIAVCRQRVIDTSAAAIAELLLQLHCGGSCKHPPEKMPPELELWVQCNELSSARLRAPTAPLPVLDTTHTLGCGEMVPAAVE
;
A
#
# COMPACT_ATOMS: atom_id res chain seq x y z
N MET A 1 43.07 32.48 -22.79
CA MET A 1 42.36 31.18 -22.90
C MET A 1 42.42 30.54 -21.52
N TRP A 2 41.30 30.50 -20.78
CA TRP A 2 41.26 29.93 -19.43
C TRP A 2 40.93 28.44 -19.53
N THR A 3 41.92 27.58 -19.29
CA THR A 3 41.71 26.14 -19.12
C THR A 3 41.23 25.88 -17.70
N VAL A 4 39.97 25.51 -17.54
CA VAL A 4 39.44 25.03 -16.25
C VAL A 4 39.94 23.60 -16.06
N CYS A 5 40.95 23.42 -15.22
CA CYS A 5 41.40 22.10 -14.79
C CYS A 5 40.36 21.51 -13.82
N VAL A 6 39.46 20.66 -14.33
CA VAL A 6 38.58 19.86 -13.47
C VAL A 6 39.46 18.81 -12.78
N PRO A 7 39.55 18.79 -11.44
CA PRO A 7 40.36 17.80 -10.74
C PRO A 7 39.89 16.38 -11.05
N GLY A 8 40.81 15.41 -11.20
CA GLY A 8 40.45 14.02 -11.52
C GLY A 8 39.47 13.38 -10.53
N TRP A 9 39.48 13.82 -9.26
CA TRP A 9 38.51 13.39 -8.26
C TRP A 9 37.08 13.85 -8.56
N ALA A 10 36.89 15.01 -9.19
CA ALA A 10 35.56 15.51 -9.56
C ALA A 10 34.94 14.65 -10.67
N ALA A 11 35.75 14.21 -11.65
CA ALA A 11 35.30 13.28 -12.67
C ALA A 11 34.90 11.92 -12.06
N ALA A 12 35.68 11.41 -11.11
CA ALA A 12 35.37 10.17 -10.39
C ALA A 12 34.08 10.29 -9.56
N VAL A 13 33.85 11.43 -8.88
CA VAL A 13 32.62 11.70 -8.13
C VAL A 13 31.41 11.76 -9.05
N VAL A 14 31.51 12.46 -10.19
CA VAL A 14 30.41 12.53 -11.17
C VAL A 14 30.10 11.15 -11.75
N ALA A 15 31.12 10.40 -12.16
CA ALA A 15 30.94 9.05 -12.67
C ALA A 15 30.30 8.12 -11.63
N GLY A 16 30.76 8.17 -10.37
CA GLY A 16 30.18 7.42 -9.27
C GLY A 16 28.74 7.79 -8.97
N ALA A 17 28.40 9.09 -9.01
CA ALA A 17 27.04 9.57 -8.82
C ALA A 17 26.10 9.09 -9.95
N LEU A 18 26.56 9.14 -11.21
CA LEU A 18 25.79 8.63 -12.35
C LEU A 18 25.60 7.12 -12.28
N LEU A 19 26.63 6.37 -11.87
CA LEU A 19 26.56 4.93 -11.66
C LEU A 19 25.54 4.58 -10.57
N LEU A 20 25.57 5.27 -9.43
CA LEU A 20 24.60 5.07 -8.34
C LEU A 20 23.18 5.41 -8.80
N TYR A 21 22.99 6.54 -9.50
CA TYR A 21 21.69 6.94 -10.04
C TYR A 21 21.15 5.95 -11.09
N GLY A 22 22.02 5.37 -11.92
CA GLY A 22 21.65 4.40 -12.94
C GLY A 22 21.44 2.97 -12.40
N SER A 23 22.02 2.63 -11.24
CA SER A 23 22.03 1.28 -10.69
C SER A 23 21.06 1.07 -9.52
N ILE A 24 20.80 2.12 -8.73
CA ILE A 24 20.01 2.05 -7.50
C ILE A 24 19.02 3.22 -7.50
N ASP A 25 17.78 2.95 -7.11
CA ASP A 25 16.79 4.01 -6.87
C ASP A 25 17.07 4.72 -5.53
N VAL A 26 18.12 5.55 -5.51
CA VAL A 26 18.57 6.25 -4.30
C VAL A 26 17.44 7.07 -3.67
N ALA A 27 16.61 7.70 -4.49
CA ALA A 27 15.46 8.48 -4.04
C ALA A 27 14.42 7.62 -3.30
N TYR A 28 14.14 6.41 -3.80
CA TYR A 28 13.28 5.44 -3.11
C TYR A 28 13.82 5.11 -1.72
N PHE A 29 15.07 4.64 -1.63
CA PHE A 29 15.64 4.19 -0.37
C PHE A 29 15.79 5.32 0.63
N ALA A 30 16.23 6.50 0.19
CA ALA A 30 16.32 7.68 1.05
C ALA A 30 14.95 8.06 1.62
N ARG A 31 13.90 8.07 0.78
CA ARG A 31 12.54 8.36 1.23
C ARG A 31 11.98 7.27 2.14
N MET A 32 12.26 6.00 1.86
CA MET A 32 11.85 4.89 2.72
C MET A 32 12.46 5.01 4.12
N MET A 33 13.78 5.24 4.20
CA MET A 33 14.48 5.46 5.47
C MET A 33 13.92 6.67 6.21
N TYR A 34 13.68 7.79 5.50
CA TYR A 34 13.05 8.97 6.08
C TYR A 34 11.65 8.67 6.64
N THR A 35 10.80 7.97 5.89
CA THR A 35 9.44 7.62 6.33
C THR A 35 9.47 6.76 7.59
N VAL A 36 10.31 5.72 7.63
CA VAL A 36 10.46 4.84 8.80
C VAL A 36 11.02 5.63 9.99
N ALA A 37 12.06 6.45 9.81
CA ALA A 37 12.63 7.26 10.88
C ALA A 37 11.61 8.28 11.41
N LYS A 38 10.87 8.94 10.51
CA LYS A 38 9.79 9.88 10.89
C LYS A 38 8.71 9.17 11.70
N ALA A 39 8.27 8.00 11.24
CA ALA A 39 7.27 7.20 11.94
C ALA A 39 7.75 6.75 13.33
N ARG A 40 9.01 6.29 13.43
CA ARG A 40 9.60 5.75 14.66
C ARG A 40 9.88 6.81 15.73
N TYR A 41 10.44 7.95 15.33
CA TYR A 41 10.96 8.94 16.28
C TYR A 41 10.06 10.16 16.47
N PHE A 42 9.17 10.46 15.51
CA PHE A 42 8.39 11.71 15.53
C PHE A 42 6.87 11.50 15.51
N LYS A 43 6.38 10.31 15.17
CA LYS A 43 4.93 10.02 15.18
C LYS A 43 4.56 9.11 16.34
N LYS A 44 3.32 9.25 16.81
CA LYS A 44 2.75 8.40 17.86
C LYS A 44 2.42 7.02 17.30
N LYS A 45 2.61 5.99 18.13
CA LYS A 45 2.08 4.65 17.90
C LYS A 45 0.55 4.70 17.91
N VAL A 46 -0.06 3.83 17.13
CA VAL A 46 -1.51 3.77 16.90
C VAL A 46 -2.01 2.33 16.90
N CYS A 47 -3.29 2.12 17.16
CA CYS A 47 -3.90 0.82 17.02
C CYS A 47 -3.88 0.36 15.55
N ILE A 48 -3.87 -0.96 15.32
CA ILE A 48 -3.98 -1.54 13.98
C ILE A 48 -5.29 -1.13 13.26
N MET A 49 -6.32 -0.80 14.03
CA MET A 49 -7.63 -0.35 13.52
C MET A 49 -7.69 1.13 13.22
N ASP A 50 -6.68 1.90 13.64
CA ASP A 50 -6.65 3.34 13.39
C ASP A 50 -6.21 3.63 11.96
N THR A 51 -6.74 4.71 11.41
CA THR A 51 -6.28 5.25 10.13
C THR A 51 -4.98 6.01 10.33
N THR A 52 -3.97 5.67 9.53
CA THR A 52 -2.71 6.43 9.45
C THR A 52 -2.68 7.32 8.22
N GLU A 53 -1.91 8.40 8.31
CA GLU A 53 -1.81 9.41 7.25
C GLU A 53 -0.35 9.69 6.90
N VAL A 54 -0.07 9.68 5.60
CA VAL A 54 1.21 10.09 5.02
C VAL A 54 0.96 11.19 4.00
N GLU A 55 1.55 12.35 4.22
CA GLU A 55 1.51 13.45 3.26
C GLU A 55 2.63 13.34 2.25
N ALA A 56 2.32 13.64 0.98
CA ALA A 56 3.26 13.62 -0.13
C ALA A 56 2.95 14.73 -1.14
N TRP A 57 3.88 14.94 -2.05
CA TRP A 57 3.76 15.87 -3.18
C TRP A 57 3.94 15.10 -4.47
N CYS A 58 3.14 15.43 -5.49
CA CYS A 58 3.38 14.96 -6.85
C CYS A 58 4.54 15.77 -7.43
N LEU A 59 5.76 15.21 -7.41
CA LEU A 59 6.95 15.89 -7.90
C LEU A 59 7.18 15.60 -9.38
N VAL A 60 8.14 16.30 -9.99
CA VAL A 60 8.47 16.15 -11.43
C VAL A 60 8.83 14.71 -11.80
N ASN A 61 9.52 14.00 -10.90
CA ASN A 61 9.90 12.60 -11.10
C ASN A 61 8.70 11.63 -11.05
N ASP A 62 7.54 12.11 -10.60
CA ASP A 62 6.31 11.31 -10.47
C ASP A 62 5.37 11.48 -11.67
N ILE A 63 5.68 12.39 -12.60
CA ILE A 63 4.82 12.73 -13.73
C ILE A 63 5.07 11.76 -14.89
N ASP A 64 4.02 11.40 -15.62
CA ASP A 64 4.12 10.62 -16.85
C ASP A 64 4.69 11.46 -18.03
N THR A 65 5.05 10.79 -19.12
CA THR A 65 5.66 11.33 -20.35
C THR A 65 4.95 12.53 -20.96
N LEU A 66 3.63 12.65 -20.76
CA LEU A 66 2.83 13.79 -21.22
C LEU A 66 2.88 14.99 -20.26
N LEU A 67 3.58 14.89 -19.13
CA LEU A 67 3.77 15.93 -18.11
C LEU A 67 2.48 16.50 -17.46
N TYR A 68 1.32 15.86 -17.66
CA TYR A 68 0.03 16.37 -17.16
C TYR A 68 -0.44 15.78 -15.84
N HIS A 69 0.03 14.59 -15.48
CA HIS A 69 -0.48 13.88 -14.31
C HIS A 69 0.53 12.90 -13.72
N MET A 70 0.32 12.58 -12.44
CA MET A 70 1.05 11.54 -11.75
C MET A 70 0.91 10.20 -12.47
N ASN A 71 2.03 9.56 -12.78
CA ASN A 71 2.06 8.26 -13.44
C ASN A 71 1.37 7.20 -12.54
N ASN A 72 0.55 6.34 -13.15
CA ASN A 72 -0.19 5.28 -12.44
C ASN A 72 0.70 4.39 -11.56
N ALA A 73 1.91 4.05 -12.01
CA ALA A 73 2.86 3.25 -11.25
C ALA A 73 3.36 3.97 -9.99
N ARG A 74 3.38 5.31 -10.00
CA ARG A 74 3.79 6.10 -8.84
C ARG A 74 2.79 5.98 -7.71
N TYR A 75 1.49 5.81 -7.99
CA TYR A 75 0.51 5.57 -6.92
C TYR A 75 0.86 4.31 -6.13
N LEU A 76 1.16 3.19 -6.80
CA LEU A 76 1.51 1.95 -6.10
C LEU A 76 2.84 2.07 -5.33
N ARG A 77 3.81 2.80 -5.87
CA ARG A 77 5.05 3.11 -5.15
C ARG A 77 4.81 3.96 -3.91
N GLU A 78 3.92 4.94 -3.97
CA GLU A 78 3.54 5.76 -2.82
C GLU A 78 2.92 4.92 -1.69
N LEU A 79 2.22 3.84 -2.02
CA LEU A 79 1.67 2.91 -1.03
C LEU A 79 2.76 2.16 -0.24
N ASP A 80 3.97 1.98 -0.77
CA ASP A 80 5.07 1.39 0.00
C ASP A 80 5.42 2.26 1.21
N PHE A 81 5.50 3.57 1.01
CA PHE A 81 5.77 4.51 2.09
C PHE A 81 4.61 4.58 3.08
N ALA A 82 3.37 4.59 2.58
CA ALA A 82 2.19 4.58 3.42
C ALA A 82 2.11 3.31 4.30
N ARG A 83 2.43 2.13 3.73
CA ARG A 83 2.52 0.87 4.48
C ARG A 83 3.68 0.87 5.47
N ALA A 84 4.85 1.39 5.12
CA ALA A 84 5.97 1.48 6.04
C ALA A 84 5.63 2.36 7.26
N ASP A 85 4.96 3.51 7.06
CA ASP A 85 4.45 4.35 8.17
C ASP A 85 3.45 3.58 9.04
N PHE A 86 2.48 2.89 8.41
CA PHE A 86 1.49 2.09 9.12
C PHE A 86 2.14 0.97 9.94
N TYR A 87 3.05 0.20 9.35
CA TYR A 87 3.74 -0.90 10.01
C TYR A 87 4.58 -0.45 11.19
N GLU A 88 5.29 0.66 11.05
CA GLU A 88 6.12 1.18 12.13
C GLU A 88 5.27 1.71 13.28
N ARG A 89 4.17 2.43 12.99
CA ARG A 89 3.30 3.01 14.02
C ARG A 89 2.40 2.00 14.72
N THR A 90 2.00 0.94 14.02
CA THR A 90 1.20 -0.16 14.59
C THR A 90 2.07 -1.25 15.20
N GLY A 91 3.38 -1.27 14.92
CA GLY A 91 4.27 -2.36 15.34
C GLY A 91 4.04 -3.68 14.60
N LEU A 92 3.21 -3.70 13.56
CA LEU A 92 2.85 -4.92 12.82
C LEU A 92 4.06 -5.64 12.25
N TYR A 93 4.92 -4.93 11.52
CA TYR A 93 6.09 -5.55 10.91
C TYR A 93 7.09 -6.05 11.96
N ALA A 94 7.32 -5.27 13.02
CA ALA A 94 8.24 -5.64 14.09
C ALA A 94 7.80 -6.94 14.79
N ASN A 95 6.50 -7.09 15.09
CA ASN A 95 5.97 -8.29 15.73
C ASN A 95 5.93 -9.50 14.79
N ILE A 96 5.61 -9.31 13.50
CA ILE A 96 5.74 -10.37 12.49
C ILE A 96 7.19 -10.88 12.43
N LYS A 97 8.17 -9.97 12.36
CA LYS A 97 9.59 -10.32 12.33
C LYS A 97 10.04 -11.00 13.62
N ALA A 98 9.59 -10.54 14.79
CA ALA A 98 9.91 -11.14 16.08
C ALA A 98 9.36 -12.56 16.20
N ALA A 99 8.22 -12.85 15.58
CA ALA A 99 7.65 -14.19 15.48
C ALA A 99 8.28 -15.07 14.38
N GLY A 100 9.38 -14.64 13.77
CA GLY A 100 10.07 -15.37 12.69
C GLY A 100 9.44 -15.24 11.31
N GLY A 101 8.34 -14.50 11.18
CA GLY A 101 7.61 -14.36 9.93
C GLY A 101 8.16 -13.31 8.97
N ALA A 102 7.45 -13.17 7.85
CA ALA A 102 7.63 -12.11 6.86
C ALA A 102 6.28 -11.65 6.31
N VAL A 103 6.22 -10.46 5.75
CA VAL A 103 5.02 -9.93 5.06
C VAL A 103 5.36 -9.60 3.62
N VAL A 104 4.49 -9.99 2.69
CA VAL A 104 4.64 -9.74 1.26
C VAL A 104 3.34 -9.21 0.65
N GLN A 105 3.46 -8.35 -0.35
CA GLN A 105 2.33 -7.89 -1.15
C GLN A 105 1.89 -9.03 -2.09
N ALA A 106 0.74 -9.66 -1.80
CA ALA A 106 0.24 -10.78 -2.60
C ALA A 106 -0.67 -10.34 -3.75
N ALA A 107 -1.50 -9.32 -3.53
CA ALA A 107 -2.39 -8.76 -4.54
C ALA A 107 -2.65 -7.29 -4.27
N CYS A 108 -2.85 -6.50 -5.32
CA CYS A 108 -3.27 -5.11 -5.22
C CYS A 108 -4.25 -4.79 -6.35
N THR A 109 -5.30 -4.05 -6.04
CA THR A 109 -6.16 -3.44 -7.05
C THR A 109 -6.31 -1.97 -6.71
N ILE A 110 -6.23 -1.13 -7.73
CA ILE A 110 -6.33 0.32 -7.60
C ILE A 110 -7.39 0.83 -8.57
N ARG A 111 -8.25 1.72 -8.07
CA ARG A 111 -9.25 2.42 -8.87
C ARG A 111 -8.92 3.90 -8.89
N TYR A 112 -8.70 4.43 -10.08
CA TYR A 112 -8.43 5.86 -10.30
C TYR A 112 -9.74 6.59 -10.57
N ARG A 113 -10.00 7.64 -9.80
CA ARG A 113 -11.19 8.50 -9.94
C ARG A 113 -10.84 9.80 -10.65
N ARG A 114 -9.80 10.49 -10.18
CA ARG A 114 -9.26 11.72 -10.78
C ARG A 114 -7.75 11.72 -10.67
N PHE A 115 -7.07 12.17 -11.72
CA PHE A 115 -5.62 12.27 -11.71
C PHE A 115 -5.13 13.37 -10.76
N LEU A 116 -3.93 13.20 -10.21
CA LEU A 116 -3.23 14.23 -9.45
C LEU A 116 -2.35 15.05 -10.40
N LYS A 117 -2.46 16.38 -10.33
CA LYS A 117 -1.64 17.30 -11.13
C LYS A 117 -0.23 17.42 -10.54
N PRO A 118 0.78 17.79 -11.35
CA PRO A 118 2.09 18.17 -10.86
C PRO A 118 2.01 19.19 -9.73
N PHE A 119 2.89 19.06 -8.73
CA PHE A 119 3.00 19.92 -7.55
C PHE A 119 1.74 19.95 -6.66
N THR A 120 0.85 18.97 -6.81
CA THR A 120 -0.28 18.79 -5.90
C THR A 120 0.18 18.11 -4.62
N LYS A 121 -0.10 18.72 -3.46
CA LYS A 121 0.00 18.06 -2.16
C LYS A 121 -1.20 17.11 -2.00
N PHE A 122 -0.95 15.89 -1.57
CA PHE A 122 -1.98 14.90 -1.28
C PHE A 122 -1.65 14.13 -0.01
N THR A 123 -2.68 13.52 0.58
CA THR A 123 -2.58 12.68 1.77
C THR A 123 -2.99 11.26 1.41
N ILE A 124 -2.20 10.28 1.84
CA ILE A 124 -2.54 8.88 1.73
C ILE A 124 -3.05 8.43 3.10
N THR A 125 -4.33 8.10 3.18
CA THR A 125 -4.88 7.41 4.35
C THR A 125 -4.64 5.92 4.19
N SER A 126 -4.32 5.22 5.28
CA SER A 126 -4.10 3.76 5.28
C SER A 126 -4.74 3.15 6.51
N LYS A 127 -5.59 2.13 6.31
CA LYS A 127 -6.28 1.39 7.38
C LYS A 127 -6.28 -0.10 7.09
N ALA A 128 -6.20 -0.93 8.13
CA ALA A 128 -6.53 -2.34 8.03
C ALA A 128 -8.06 -2.49 8.00
N ILE A 129 -8.59 -3.14 6.96
CA ILE A 129 -10.05 -3.30 6.78
C ILE A 129 -10.56 -4.66 7.24
N PHE A 130 -9.70 -5.68 7.18
CA PHE A 130 -9.99 -7.04 7.58
C PHE A 130 -8.68 -7.82 7.71
N TRP A 131 -8.68 -8.96 8.40
CA TRP A 131 -7.58 -9.91 8.37
C TRP A 131 -8.09 -11.33 8.58
N ASP A 132 -7.42 -12.28 7.95
CA ASP A 132 -7.60 -13.71 8.18
C ASP A 132 -6.35 -14.27 8.91
N ASP A 133 -6.28 -15.58 9.12
CA ASP A 133 -5.13 -16.25 9.76
C ASP A 133 -3.79 -15.95 9.06
N LYS A 134 -3.83 -15.59 7.77
CA LYS A 134 -2.69 -15.59 6.86
C LYS A 134 -2.44 -14.24 6.20
N THR A 135 -3.35 -13.29 6.34
CA THR A 135 -3.44 -12.10 5.50
C THR A 135 -3.98 -10.92 6.28
N VAL A 136 -3.34 -9.76 6.13
CA VAL A 136 -3.91 -8.47 6.50
C VAL A 136 -4.37 -7.74 5.23
N PHE A 137 -5.65 -7.38 5.18
CA PHE A 137 -6.22 -6.58 4.10
C PHE A 137 -6.17 -5.11 4.47
N MET A 138 -5.62 -4.30 3.57
CA MET A 138 -5.46 -2.86 3.78
C MET A 138 -6.15 -2.07 2.67
N GLU A 139 -6.77 -0.97 3.05
CA GLU A 139 -7.29 0.03 2.13
C GLU A 139 -6.47 1.30 2.25
N HIS A 140 -6.20 1.90 1.08
CA HIS A 140 -5.48 3.14 0.96
C HIS A 140 -6.26 4.13 0.09
N GLU A 141 -6.42 5.36 0.55
CA GLU A 141 -7.07 6.41 -0.23
C GLU A 141 -6.12 7.58 -0.47
N PHE A 142 -6.05 8.05 -1.71
CA PHE A 142 -5.31 9.23 -2.10
C PHE A 142 -6.25 10.43 -2.06
N ILE A 143 -6.08 11.28 -1.05
CA ILE A 143 -6.91 12.45 -0.80
C ILE A 143 -6.17 13.70 -1.30
N GLY A 144 -6.75 14.37 -2.29
CA GLY A 144 -6.21 15.60 -2.87
C GLY A 144 -6.77 16.87 -2.20
N PRO A 145 -6.43 18.05 -2.75
CA PRO A 145 -6.97 19.32 -2.28
C PRO A 145 -8.50 19.33 -2.26
N GLY A 146 -9.08 19.88 -1.19
CA GLY A 146 -10.53 19.91 -1.01
C GLY A 146 -11.15 18.58 -0.55
N GLY A 147 -10.34 17.60 -0.14
CA GLY A 147 -10.83 16.35 0.47
C GLY A 147 -11.34 15.32 -0.53
N PHE A 148 -11.14 15.52 -1.84
CA PHE A 148 -11.58 14.57 -2.85
C PHE A 148 -10.67 13.33 -2.88
N VAL A 149 -11.25 12.14 -2.90
CA VAL A 149 -10.51 10.88 -3.08
C VAL A 149 -10.18 10.65 -4.56
N HIS A 150 -8.92 10.83 -4.93
CA HIS A 150 -8.39 10.69 -6.30
C HIS A 150 -8.19 9.24 -6.73
N ALA A 151 -7.76 8.38 -5.82
CA ALA A 151 -7.57 6.96 -6.07
C ALA A 151 -7.80 6.16 -4.79
N ILE A 152 -8.25 4.92 -4.94
CA ILE A 152 -8.45 3.97 -3.83
C ILE A 152 -7.75 2.67 -4.20
N ALA A 153 -6.95 2.13 -3.29
CA ALA A 153 -6.27 0.87 -3.49
C ALA A 153 -6.57 -0.11 -2.35
N VAL A 154 -6.95 -1.34 -2.72
CA VAL A 154 -7.10 -2.46 -1.80
C VAL A 154 -5.90 -3.37 -1.99
N CYS A 155 -5.27 -3.74 -0.87
CA CYS A 155 -4.03 -4.50 -0.83
C CYS A 155 -4.17 -5.74 0.05
N ARG A 156 -3.63 -6.86 -0.44
CA ARG A 156 -3.53 -8.13 0.27
C ARG A 156 -2.10 -8.33 0.77
N GLN A 157 -1.89 -8.18 2.08
CA GLN A 157 -0.59 -8.41 2.73
C GLN A 157 -0.54 -9.83 3.28
N ARG A 158 0.16 -10.73 2.60
CA ARG A 158 0.30 -12.13 3.02
C ARG A 158 1.42 -12.26 4.05
N VAL A 159 1.11 -12.85 5.19
CA VAL A 159 2.06 -13.13 6.29
C VAL A 159 2.54 -14.57 6.19
N ILE A 160 3.85 -14.76 6.04
CA ILE A 160 4.48 -16.07 5.85
C ILE A 160 5.17 -16.50 7.16
N ASP A 161 5.19 -17.80 7.42
CA ASP A 161 5.82 -18.46 8.58
C ASP A 161 5.28 -18.04 9.96
N THR A 162 4.20 -17.27 10.01
CA THR A 162 3.45 -16.92 11.23
C THR A 162 1.99 -16.60 10.91
N SER A 163 1.15 -16.43 11.93
CA SER A 163 -0.28 -16.10 11.81
C SER A 163 -0.49 -14.58 11.84
N ALA A 164 -1.15 -14.05 10.81
CA ALA A 164 -1.56 -12.65 10.76
C ALA A 164 -2.59 -12.32 11.84
N ALA A 165 -3.55 -13.22 12.07
CA ALA A 165 -4.59 -13.04 13.09
C ALA A 165 -3.99 -12.98 14.50
N ALA A 166 -3.10 -13.92 14.85
CA ALA A 166 -2.45 -13.93 16.16
C ALA A 166 -1.65 -12.64 16.43
N ILE A 167 -0.94 -12.13 15.42
CA ILE A 167 -0.21 -10.86 15.55
C ILE A 167 -1.17 -9.68 15.67
N ALA A 168 -2.25 -9.64 14.88
CA ALA A 168 -3.25 -8.56 14.98
C ALA A 168 -3.92 -8.54 16.36
N GLU A 169 -4.29 -9.70 16.90
CA GLU A 169 -4.85 -9.83 18.25
C GLU A 169 -3.87 -9.38 19.34
N LEU A 170 -2.60 -9.78 19.23
CA LEU A 170 -1.54 -9.31 20.13
C LEU A 170 -1.45 -7.77 20.12
N LEU A 171 -1.48 -7.15 18.94
CA LEU A 171 -1.42 -5.69 18.82
C LEU A 171 -2.64 -4.99 19.41
N LEU A 172 -3.85 -5.56 19.23
CA LEU A 172 -5.07 -5.04 19.85
C LEU A 172 -4.97 -5.07 21.38
N GLN A 173 -4.41 -6.14 21.95
CA GLN A 173 -4.16 -6.25 23.38
C GLN A 173 -3.12 -5.23 23.85
N LEU A 174 -1.99 -5.10 23.16
CA LEU A 174 -0.89 -4.20 23.54
C LEU A 174 -1.26 -2.72 23.45
N HIS A 175 -2.00 -2.31 22.41
CA HIS A 175 -2.28 -0.90 22.16
C HIS A 175 -3.54 -0.39 22.85
N CYS A 176 -4.53 -1.26 23.07
CA CYS A 176 -5.83 -0.84 23.58
C CYS A 176 -6.31 -1.63 24.79
N GLY A 177 -5.53 -2.56 25.33
CA GLY A 177 -6.00 -3.49 26.36
C GLY A 177 -7.22 -4.31 25.91
N GLY A 178 -7.41 -4.50 24.59
CA GLY A 178 -8.60 -5.13 24.02
C GLY A 178 -9.84 -4.24 23.90
N SER A 179 -9.78 -2.95 24.23
CA SER A 179 -10.95 -2.04 24.17
C SER A 179 -11.18 -1.36 22.82
N CYS A 180 -10.28 -1.55 21.85
CA CYS A 180 -10.43 -1.00 20.51
C CYS A 180 -11.53 -1.74 19.72
N LYS A 181 -12.09 -1.07 18.71
CA LYS A 181 -13.06 -1.69 17.79
C LYS A 181 -12.46 -2.99 17.24
N HIS A 182 -13.16 -4.09 17.42
CA HIS A 182 -12.79 -5.35 16.79
C HIS A 182 -12.89 -5.22 15.26
N PRO A 183 -12.13 -6.02 14.50
CA PRO A 183 -12.37 -6.13 13.06
C PRO A 183 -13.83 -6.52 12.81
N PRO A 184 -14.39 -6.17 11.64
CA PRO A 184 -15.72 -6.64 11.26
C PRO A 184 -15.82 -8.17 11.43
N GLU A 185 -16.86 -8.68 12.06
CA GLU A 185 -17.06 -10.14 12.22
C GLU A 185 -17.17 -10.85 10.87
N LYS A 186 -17.70 -10.15 9.87
CA LYS A 186 -17.83 -10.62 8.50
C LYS A 186 -17.00 -9.74 7.57
N MET A 187 -16.35 -10.38 6.60
CA MET A 187 -15.62 -9.70 5.54
C MET A 187 -16.56 -8.73 4.81
N PRO A 188 -16.14 -7.47 4.56
CA PRO A 188 -16.96 -6.55 3.78
C PRO A 188 -17.32 -7.12 2.39
N PRO A 189 -18.54 -6.91 1.87
CA PRO A 189 -18.99 -7.55 0.62
C PRO A 189 -18.11 -7.24 -0.59
N GLU A 190 -17.64 -6.00 -0.74
CA GLU A 190 -16.71 -5.62 -1.82
C GLU A 190 -15.37 -6.36 -1.70
N LEU A 191 -14.87 -6.51 -0.48
CA LEU A 191 -13.63 -7.25 -0.21
C LEU A 191 -13.82 -8.75 -0.49
N GLU A 192 -14.97 -9.31 -0.14
CA GLU A 192 -15.31 -10.70 -0.42
C GLU A 192 -15.30 -11.01 -1.92
N LEU A 193 -15.98 -10.20 -2.73
CA LEU A 193 -15.97 -10.33 -4.19
C LEU A 193 -14.55 -10.22 -4.75
N TRP A 194 -13.76 -9.28 -4.24
CA TRP A 194 -12.37 -9.15 -4.64
C TRP A 194 -11.53 -10.37 -4.27
N VAL A 195 -11.69 -10.92 -3.06
CA VAL A 195 -11.01 -12.15 -2.64
C VAL A 195 -11.42 -13.32 -3.51
N GLN A 196 -12.71 -13.53 -3.75
CA GLN A 196 -13.21 -14.57 -4.64
C GLN A 196 -12.64 -14.46 -6.06
N CYS A 197 -12.53 -13.24 -6.60
CA CYS A 197 -11.88 -12.98 -7.88
C CYS A 197 -10.41 -13.43 -7.88
N ASN A 198 -9.65 -13.10 -6.83
CA ASN A 198 -8.25 -13.53 -6.68
C ASN A 198 -8.13 -15.06 -6.52
N GLU A 199 -9.05 -15.72 -5.80
CA GLU A 199 -9.06 -17.17 -5.63
C GLU A 199 -9.39 -17.90 -6.94
N LEU A 200 -10.35 -17.38 -7.72
CA LEU A 200 -10.69 -17.90 -9.04
C LEU A 200 -9.52 -17.78 -10.02
N SER A 201 -8.87 -16.62 -10.03
CA SER A 201 -7.63 -16.38 -10.79
C SER A 201 -6.53 -17.37 -10.36
N SER A 202 -6.35 -17.56 -9.06
CA SER A 202 -5.36 -18.49 -8.51
C SER A 202 -5.68 -19.96 -8.84
N ALA A 203 -6.95 -20.35 -8.86
CA ALA A 203 -7.38 -21.68 -9.29
C ALA A 203 -7.06 -21.92 -10.77
N ARG A 204 -7.37 -20.94 -11.63
CA ARG A 204 -7.02 -20.96 -13.06
C ARG A 204 -5.51 -21.12 -13.29
N LEU A 205 -4.69 -20.41 -12.52
CA LEU A 205 -3.24 -20.46 -12.65
C LEU A 205 -2.64 -21.78 -12.16
N ARG A 206 -3.24 -22.40 -11.13
CA ARG A 206 -2.79 -23.71 -10.59
C ARG A 206 -3.16 -24.88 -11.49
N ALA A 207 -4.31 -24.84 -12.14
CA ALA A 207 -4.80 -25.92 -12.99
C ALA A 207 -5.44 -25.36 -14.28
N PRO A 208 -4.63 -24.99 -15.29
CA PRO A 208 -5.12 -24.29 -16.48
C PRO A 208 -6.18 -25.04 -17.29
N THR A 209 -6.21 -26.37 -17.19
CA THR A 209 -7.13 -27.26 -17.93
C THR A 209 -8.28 -27.78 -17.08
N ALA A 210 -8.31 -27.50 -15.78
CA ALA A 210 -9.38 -27.96 -14.89
C ALA A 210 -10.58 -27.00 -14.94
N PRO A 211 -11.81 -27.50 -14.77
CA PRO A 211 -12.98 -26.66 -14.56
C PRO A 211 -12.76 -25.73 -13.37
N LEU A 212 -13.17 -24.46 -13.51
CA LEU A 212 -13.10 -23.52 -12.41
C LEU A 212 -14.06 -23.92 -11.28
N PRO A 213 -13.71 -23.63 -10.02
CA PRO A 213 -14.63 -23.83 -8.91
C PRO A 213 -15.91 -23.01 -9.12
N VAL A 214 -17.06 -23.63 -8.85
CA VAL A 214 -18.36 -22.95 -8.84
C VAL A 214 -18.46 -22.17 -7.54
N LEU A 215 -18.68 -20.87 -7.63
CA LEU A 215 -18.96 -20.01 -6.48
C LEU A 215 -20.47 -19.98 -6.24
N ASP A 216 -20.90 -20.09 -4.99
CA ASP A 216 -22.29 -19.84 -4.59
C ASP A 216 -22.56 -18.33 -4.69
N THR A 217 -22.96 -17.85 -5.86
CA THR A 217 -23.36 -16.46 -6.07
C THR A 217 -24.85 -16.30 -5.83
N THR A 218 -25.24 -15.62 -4.74
CA THR A 218 -26.63 -15.25 -4.46
C THR A 218 -27.13 -14.08 -5.32
N HIS A 219 -26.23 -13.32 -5.95
CA HIS A 219 -26.55 -12.15 -6.76
C HIS A 219 -25.94 -12.25 -8.16
N THR A 220 -26.79 -12.22 -9.19
CA THR A 220 -26.40 -12.13 -10.60
C THR A 220 -26.47 -10.67 -11.04
N LEU A 221 -25.34 -9.96 -10.95
CA LEU A 221 -25.16 -8.66 -11.61
C LEU A 221 -24.66 -8.89 -13.03
N GLY A 222 -25.43 -8.43 -14.02
CA GLY A 222 -25.07 -8.45 -15.43
C GLY A 222 -23.99 -7.42 -15.79
N CYS A 223 -23.35 -7.60 -16.95
CA CYS A 223 -22.37 -6.64 -17.45
C CYS A 223 -23.03 -5.28 -17.71
N GLY A 224 -22.53 -4.22 -17.06
CA GLY A 224 -23.07 -2.86 -17.19
C GLY A 224 -24.21 -2.54 -16.24
N GLU A 225 -24.66 -3.49 -15.42
CA GLU A 225 -25.64 -3.24 -14.37
C GLU A 225 -24.96 -2.63 -13.15
N MET A 226 -25.65 -1.70 -12.49
CA MET A 226 -25.20 -1.08 -11.26
C MET A 226 -25.77 -1.85 -10.07
N VAL A 227 -24.97 -2.01 -9.00
CA VAL A 227 -25.50 -2.48 -7.72
C VAL A 227 -26.63 -1.52 -7.32
N PRO A 228 -27.86 -2.00 -7.10
CA PRO A 228 -28.95 -1.14 -6.65
C PRO A 228 -28.51 -0.40 -5.39
N ALA A 229 -28.67 0.92 -5.36
CA ALA A 229 -28.47 1.66 -4.11
C ALA A 229 -29.39 1.04 -3.06
N ALA A 230 -28.86 0.73 -1.87
CA ALA A 230 -29.70 0.29 -0.77
C ALA A 230 -30.79 1.36 -0.57
N VAL A 231 -32.05 0.98 -0.80
CA VAL A 231 -33.18 1.82 -0.43
C VAL A 231 -33.18 1.80 1.10
N GLU A 232 -32.96 2.96 1.72
CA GLU A 232 -33.02 3.14 3.18
C GLU A 232 -34.36 2.66 3.76
#